data_AF-A0A1G2R6E9-F1
#
_entry.id   AF-A0A1G2R6E9-F1
#
_cell.length_a   1.000
_cell.length_b   1.000
_cell.length_c   1.000
_cell.angle_alpha   90.00
_cell.angle_beta   90.00
_cell.angle_gamma   90.00
#
_symmetry.space_group_name_H-M   'P 1'
#
loop_
_entity.id
_entity.type
_entity.pdbx_description
1 polymer ?
#
loop_
_entity_poly.entity_id
_entity_poly.type
_entity_poly.pdbx_seq_one_letter_code
_entity_poly.pdbx_strand_id
1 'polypeptide(L)'
;MIGGVDMSYVGPVFFDGVVGEQPKYIPAFEVYLLVERFLQQAGTAMEEELKKTPDEIALIRFAQDHAIAYLSQYERQRRLPLPLSHIHILKEGGVEEYTEGGSAGGAYSTTLGDIIIDRDSSPLSFALKVFHEHIHWGSWIVLQRTTTDETEAYRAGITIHKRDGSVEFFQDMSEAIVGLFDRRFFYEIASQEERFKKEAATFSIEEFSRPEEVRVLRQVIDELARRNPMLTQGYITEMFIRAELKGYLLNLARLFDQTFGKGRFREFGKGEFSI
;
A
#
# COMPACT_ATOMS: atom_id res chain seq x y z
N MET A 1 -31.70 1.33 2.78
CA MET A 1 -30.87 0.12 2.59
C MET A 1 -30.42 0.10 1.14
N ILE A 2 -29.15 0.39 0.89
CA ILE A 2 -28.55 0.36 -0.45
C ILE A 2 -28.01 -1.06 -0.63
N GLY A 3 -28.55 -1.80 -1.59
CA GLY A 3 -28.08 -3.15 -1.91
C GLY A 3 -26.76 -3.05 -2.67
N GLY A 4 -25.65 -3.30 -1.97
CA GLY A 4 -24.37 -3.56 -2.61
C GLY A 4 -24.45 -4.88 -3.37
N VAL A 5 -23.84 -4.94 -4.55
CA VAL A 5 -23.60 -6.21 -5.24
C VAL A 5 -22.63 -7.01 -4.37
N ASP A 6 -23.00 -8.24 -4.01
CA ASP A 6 -22.12 -9.15 -3.30
C ASP A 6 -20.98 -9.58 -4.24
N MET A 7 -19.82 -8.94 -4.09
CA MET A 7 -18.60 -9.20 -4.86
C MET A 7 -17.93 -10.54 -4.48
N SER A 8 -18.56 -11.36 -3.63
CA SER A 8 -18.02 -12.66 -3.19
C SER A 8 -17.77 -13.67 -4.30
N TYR A 9 -18.23 -13.42 -5.53
CA TYR A 9 -18.10 -14.33 -6.68
C TYR A 9 -17.02 -13.96 -7.71
N VAL A 10 -16.36 -12.80 -7.59
CA VAL A 10 -15.46 -12.29 -8.65
C VAL A 10 -13.98 -12.45 -8.29
N GLY A 11 -13.44 -13.67 -8.38
CA GLY A 11 -11.99 -13.93 -8.29
C GLY A 11 -11.29 -13.39 -7.03
N PRO A 12 -9.95 -13.30 -6.99
CA PRO A 12 -9.26 -12.50 -5.99
C PRO A 12 -9.63 -11.04 -6.23
N VAL A 13 -10.64 -10.53 -5.53
CA VAL A 13 -11.10 -9.15 -5.68
C VAL A 13 -9.93 -8.21 -5.35
N PHE A 14 -9.44 -7.47 -6.35
CA PHE A 14 -8.23 -6.66 -6.19
C PHE A 14 -8.45 -5.31 -5.47
N PHE A 15 -9.70 -4.95 -5.22
CA PHE A 15 -10.14 -3.67 -4.68
C PHE A 15 -11.39 -3.83 -3.82
N ASP A 16 -11.65 -2.85 -2.96
CA ASP A 16 -12.72 -2.84 -1.97
C ASP A 16 -13.98 -2.06 -2.41
N GLY A 17 -13.89 -1.27 -3.48
CA GLY A 17 -15.05 -0.58 -4.05
C GLY A 17 -14.72 0.21 -5.31
N VAL A 18 -15.75 0.79 -5.92
CA VAL A 18 -15.66 1.69 -7.09
C VAL A 18 -16.55 2.91 -6.85
N VAL A 19 -16.11 4.11 -7.24
CA VAL A 19 -16.85 5.38 -7.10
C VAL A 19 -16.98 6.08 -8.46
N GLY A 20 -18.20 6.48 -8.88
CA GLY A 20 -18.41 7.26 -10.11
C GLY A 20 -19.83 7.17 -10.69
N GLU A 21 -20.31 8.29 -11.26
CA GLU A 21 -21.64 8.59 -11.88
C GLU A 21 -22.93 8.33 -11.07
N GLN A 22 -23.23 9.19 -10.08
CA GLN A 22 -24.48 9.16 -9.27
C GLN A 22 -24.68 7.81 -8.52
N PRO A 23 -25.51 7.74 -7.46
CA PRO A 23 -25.92 6.45 -6.89
C PRO A 23 -26.88 5.68 -7.81
N LYS A 24 -26.80 5.87 -9.13
CA LYS A 24 -27.45 5.02 -10.12
C LYS A 24 -26.40 4.03 -10.59
N TYR A 25 -26.33 2.91 -9.87
CA TYR A 25 -25.81 1.62 -10.33
C TYR A 25 -24.75 1.73 -11.44
N ILE A 26 -23.47 1.62 -11.09
CA ILE A 26 -22.55 0.98 -12.04
C ILE A 26 -23.17 -0.40 -12.26
N PRO A 27 -23.70 -0.72 -13.46
CA PRO A 27 -24.34 -2.01 -13.68
C PRO A 27 -23.34 -3.10 -13.32
N ALA A 28 -23.79 -4.20 -12.69
CA ALA A 28 -22.89 -5.30 -12.33
C ALA A 28 -22.05 -5.79 -13.53
N PHE A 29 -22.57 -5.61 -14.74
CA PHE A 29 -21.87 -5.86 -16.00
C PHE A 29 -20.67 -4.93 -16.25
N GLU A 30 -20.73 -3.64 -15.89
CA GLU A 30 -19.58 -2.73 -16.01
C GLU A 30 -18.50 -3.05 -14.98
N VAL A 31 -18.89 -3.41 -13.74
CA VAL A 31 -17.94 -3.93 -12.75
C VAL A 31 -17.31 -5.23 -13.26
N TYR A 32 -18.08 -6.12 -13.87
CA TYR A 32 -17.58 -7.34 -14.48
C TYR A 32 -16.60 -7.06 -15.64
N LEU A 33 -16.92 -6.13 -16.55
CA LEU A 33 -16.02 -5.74 -17.63
C LEU A 33 -14.73 -5.09 -17.12
N LEU A 34 -14.83 -4.31 -16.05
CA LEU A 34 -13.68 -3.72 -15.38
C LEU A 34 -12.77 -4.82 -14.82
N VAL A 35 -13.37 -5.78 -14.11
CA VAL A 35 -12.64 -6.93 -13.56
C VAL A 35 -12.07 -7.82 -14.68
N GLU A 36 -12.79 -8.05 -15.78
CA GLU A 36 -12.28 -8.79 -16.94
C GLU A 36 -11.08 -8.10 -17.58
N ARG A 37 -11.12 -6.78 -17.78
CA ARG A 37 -9.96 -6.03 -18.29
C ARG A 37 -8.77 -6.13 -17.33
N PHE A 38 -9.03 -6.01 -16.03
CA PHE A 38 -8.01 -6.25 -15.01
C PHE A 38 -7.41 -7.63 -15.16
N LEU A 39 -8.22 -8.68 -15.20
CA LEU A 39 -7.74 -10.06 -15.32
C LEU A 39 -7.03 -10.35 -16.65
N GLN A 40 -7.35 -9.61 -17.73
CA GLN A 40 -6.69 -9.76 -19.03
C GLN A 40 -5.33 -9.09 -19.10
N GLN A 41 -5.13 -7.98 -18.39
CA GLN A 41 -3.87 -7.23 -18.40
C GLN A 41 -2.95 -7.62 -17.24
N ALA A 42 -3.53 -7.95 -16.09
CA ALA A 42 -2.79 -8.26 -14.88
C ALA A 42 -2.00 -9.56 -15.03
N GLY A 43 -0.74 -9.53 -14.61
CA GLY A 43 0.17 -10.65 -14.69
C GLY A 43 0.58 -11.04 -16.12
N THR A 44 0.38 -10.13 -17.09
CA THR A 44 1.02 -10.26 -18.41
C THR A 44 2.51 -9.97 -18.29
N ALA A 45 3.33 -10.75 -18.99
CA ALA A 45 4.78 -10.56 -18.94
C ALA A 45 5.14 -9.17 -19.51
N MET A 46 5.93 -8.43 -18.76
CA MET A 46 6.44 -7.12 -19.21
C MET A 46 7.60 -7.36 -20.18
N GLU A 47 7.79 -6.47 -21.17
CA GLU A 47 8.84 -6.63 -22.18
C GLU A 47 10.24 -6.76 -21.57
N GLU A 48 10.48 -6.08 -20.44
CA GLU A 48 11.75 -6.10 -19.70
C GLU A 48 11.78 -7.08 -18.51
N GLU A 49 10.75 -7.92 -18.33
CA GLU A 49 10.69 -8.83 -17.20
C GLU A 49 11.80 -9.89 -17.27
N LEU A 50 12.59 -9.95 -16.20
CA LEU A 50 13.59 -10.99 -15.99
C LEU A 50 12.92 -12.26 -15.48
N LYS A 51 13.39 -13.40 -15.98
CA LYS A 51 13.01 -14.70 -15.44
C LYS A 51 13.45 -14.78 -13.96
N LYS A 52 12.47 -15.08 -13.11
CA LYS A 52 12.67 -15.33 -11.67
C LYS A 52 13.51 -16.60 -11.47
N THR A 53 14.49 -16.50 -10.60
CA THR A 53 15.29 -17.63 -10.11
C THR A 53 14.54 -18.38 -9.00
N PRO A 54 14.90 -19.65 -8.71
CA PRO A 54 14.32 -20.37 -7.58
C PRO A 54 14.48 -19.64 -6.24
N ASP A 55 15.62 -18.97 -6.03
CA ASP A 55 15.90 -18.23 -4.81
C ASP A 55 15.02 -16.99 -4.69
N GLU A 56 14.84 -16.22 -5.77
CA GLU A 56 13.91 -15.08 -5.79
C GLU A 56 12.47 -15.51 -5.53
N ILE A 57 12.03 -16.65 -6.09
CA ILE A 57 10.70 -17.20 -5.81
C ILE A 57 10.56 -17.54 -4.31
N ALA A 58 11.59 -18.09 -3.68
CA ALA A 58 11.58 -18.39 -2.26
C ALA A 58 11.53 -17.10 -1.41
N LEU A 59 12.26 -16.05 -1.79
CA LEU A 59 12.24 -14.75 -1.13
C LEU A 59 10.88 -14.07 -1.29
N ILE A 60 10.28 -14.13 -2.49
CA ILE A 60 8.93 -13.59 -2.73
C ILE A 60 7.91 -14.24 -1.81
N ARG A 61 7.91 -15.58 -1.74
CA ARG A 61 7.00 -16.33 -0.87
C ARG A 61 7.21 -16.00 0.60
N PHE A 62 8.47 -15.94 1.03
CA PHE A 62 8.83 -15.54 2.39
C PHE A 62 8.25 -14.16 2.76
N ALA A 63 8.51 -13.14 1.94
CA ALA A 63 7.99 -11.79 2.18
C ALA A 63 6.46 -11.74 2.13
N GLN A 64 5.85 -12.39 1.13
CA GLN A 64 4.39 -12.45 0.95
C GLN A 64 3.68 -13.12 2.13
N ASP A 65 4.17 -14.26 2.61
CA ASP A 65 3.56 -15.00 3.72
C ASP A 65 3.54 -14.14 4.99
N HIS A 66 4.62 -13.39 5.25
CA HIS A 66 4.70 -12.48 6.39
C HIS A 66 3.83 -11.23 6.22
N ALA A 67 3.76 -10.65 5.02
CA ALA A 67 2.85 -9.55 4.73
C ALA A 67 1.38 -9.97 4.97
N ILE A 68 0.99 -11.14 4.47
CA ILE A 68 -0.35 -11.72 4.70
C ILE A 68 -0.61 -11.92 6.20
N ALA A 69 0.38 -12.40 6.96
CA ALA A 69 0.26 -12.56 8.40
C ALA A 69 0.02 -11.24 9.14
N TYR A 70 0.71 -10.16 8.77
CA TYR A 70 0.45 -8.82 9.33
C TYR A 70 -0.93 -8.31 8.93
N LEU A 71 -1.29 -8.40 7.64
CA LEU A 71 -2.60 -7.97 7.14
C LEU A 71 -3.76 -8.72 7.83
N SER A 72 -3.56 -9.99 8.15
CA SER A 72 -4.54 -10.83 8.86
C SER A 72 -4.89 -10.30 10.25
N GLN A 73 -3.95 -9.63 10.94
CA GLN A 73 -4.20 -9.00 12.25
C GLN A 73 -5.25 -7.88 12.16
N TYR A 74 -5.48 -7.35 10.96
CA TYR A 74 -6.43 -6.27 10.67
C TYR A 74 -7.65 -6.74 9.87
N GLU A 75 -7.85 -8.05 9.71
CA GLU A 75 -8.91 -8.66 8.90
C GLU A 75 -8.80 -8.27 7.42
N ARG A 76 -7.57 -8.14 6.91
CA ARG A 76 -7.25 -7.71 5.54
C ARG A 76 -6.57 -8.77 4.68
N GLN A 77 -6.59 -10.02 5.11
CA GLN A 77 -6.16 -11.11 4.26
C GLN A 77 -7.08 -11.24 3.05
N ARG A 78 -6.52 -11.09 1.85
CA ARG A 78 -7.24 -11.42 0.62
C ARG A 78 -7.44 -12.93 0.56
N ARG A 79 -8.49 -13.36 -0.14
CA ARG A 79 -8.86 -14.79 -0.21
C ARG A 79 -7.76 -15.67 -0.79
N LEU A 80 -6.93 -15.10 -1.66
CA LEU A 80 -5.79 -15.77 -2.28
C LEU A 80 -4.55 -14.87 -2.18
N PRO A 81 -3.35 -15.46 -1.99
CA PRO A 81 -2.10 -14.72 -2.13
C PRO A 81 -1.94 -14.16 -3.55
N LEU A 82 -1.17 -13.10 -3.71
CA LEU A 82 -0.87 -12.54 -5.02
C LEU A 82 -0.08 -13.58 -5.85
N PRO A 83 -0.57 -14.03 -7.01
CA PRO A 83 0.13 -15.03 -7.79
C PRO A 83 1.49 -14.51 -8.29
N LEU A 84 2.47 -15.41 -8.44
CA LEU A 84 3.83 -15.05 -8.90
C LEU A 84 3.86 -14.42 -10.31
N SER A 85 2.81 -14.59 -11.11
CA SER A 85 2.65 -13.93 -12.41
C SER A 85 2.43 -12.43 -12.29
N HIS A 86 1.94 -11.94 -11.14
CA HIS A 86 1.69 -10.52 -10.86
C HIS A 86 2.83 -9.84 -10.10
N ILE A 87 3.98 -10.50 -9.99
CA ILE A 87 5.15 -9.93 -9.32
C ILE A 87 6.24 -9.94 -10.37
N HIS A 88 6.58 -8.82 -10.99
CA HIS A 88 7.54 -8.76 -12.08
C HIS A 88 8.90 -8.32 -11.53
N ILE A 89 9.96 -9.02 -11.95
CA ILE A 89 11.33 -8.66 -11.59
C ILE A 89 11.96 -7.97 -12.79
N LEU A 90 12.42 -6.74 -12.61
CA LEU A 90 13.12 -5.97 -13.63
C LEU A 90 14.63 -5.96 -13.36
N LYS A 91 15.41 -5.47 -14.32
CA LYS A 91 16.84 -5.14 -14.08
C LYS A 91 16.96 -4.02 -13.04
N GLU A 92 18.13 -3.84 -12.44
CA GLU A 92 18.39 -2.69 -11.55
C GLU A 92 18.12 -1.36 -12.29
N GLY A 93 17.31 -0.48 -11.69
CA GLY A 93 16.83 0.76 -12.30
C GLY A 93 15.67 0.58 -13.28
N GLY A 94 15.21 -0.66 -13.53
CA GLY A 94 14.12 -0.95 -14.47
C GLY A 94 12.76 -0.43 -13.99
N VAL A 95 12.50 -0.42 -12.68
CA VAL A 95 11.29 0.18 -12.10
C VAL A 95 11.24 1.68 -12.35
N GLU A 96 12.37 2.39 -12.19
CA GLU A 96 12.44 3.83 -12.45
C GLU A 96 12.23 4.15 -13.93
N GLU A 97 12.84 3.35 -14.82
CA GLU A 97 12.63 3.46 -16.27
C GLU A 97 11.16 3.20 -16.64
N TYR A 98 10.56 2.11 -16.12
CA TYR A 98 9.19 1.73 -16.42
C TYR A 98 8.16 2.74 -15.89
N THR A 99 8.42 3.36 -14.74
CA THR A 99 7.52 4.34 -14.11
C THR A 99 7.83 5.78 -14.52
N GLU A 100 8.75 5.99 -15.48
CA GLU A 100 9.20 7.31 -15.94
C GLU A 100 9.67 8.21 -14.78
N GLY A 101 10.35 7.62 -13.79
CA GLY A 101 10.85 8.30 -12.59
C GLY A 101 9.82 8.42 -11.45
N GLY A 102 8.63 7.86 -11.58
CA GLY A 102 7.59 7.92 -10.56
C GLY A 102 7.86 7.05 -9.32
N SER A 103 8.70 6.03 -9.44
CA SER A 103 9.11 5.13 -8.35
C SER A 103 10.50 4.56 -8.61
N ALA A 104 11.15 4.02 -7.58
CA ALA A 104 12.49 3.43 -7.72
C ALA A 104 12.60 2.16 -6.88
N GLY A 105 13.21 1.12 -7.44
CA GLY A 105 13.45 -0.17 -6.76
C GLY A 105 12.22 -1.07 -6.60
N GLY A 106 11.02 -0.51 -6.40
CA GLY A 106 9.77 -1.24 -6.27
C GLY A 106 8.57 -0.33 -6.55
N ALA A 107 7.47 -0.91 -7.03
CA ALA A 107 6.18 -0.24 -7.12
C ALA A 107 5.02 -1.23 -7.16
N TYR A 108 3.88 -0.84 -6.61
CA TYR A 108 2.62 -1.55 -6.70
C TYR A 108 1.63 -0.79 -7.60
N SER A 109 1.09 -1.48 -8.61
CA SER A 109 0.00 -0.98 -9.44
C SER A 109 -1.34 -1.27 -8.77
N THR A 110 -1.98 -0.21 -8.25
CA THR A 110 -3.32 -0.30 -7.63
C THR A 110 -4.40 -0.74 -8.60
N THR A 111 -4.24 -0.40 -9.87
CA THR A 111 -5.14 -0.78 -10.96
C THR A 111 -4.86 -2.23 -11.34
N LEU A 112 -3.70 -2.53 -11.91
CA LEU A 112 -3.42 -3.86 -12.45
C LEU A 112 -3.28 -4.95 -11.37
N GLY A 113 -3.04 -4.57 -10.12
CA GLY A 113 -2.79 -5.54 -9.06
C GLY A 113 -1.41 -6.18 -9.14
N ASP A 114 -0.52 -5.60 -9.96
CA ASP A 114 0.84 -6.09 -10.20
C ASP A 114 1.84 -5.36 -9.29
N ILE A 115 2.86 -6.08 -8.86
CA ILE A 115 4.03 -5.57 -8.15
C ILE A 115 5.20 -5.65 -9.12
N ILE A 116 5.96 -4.57 -9.28
CA ILE A 116 7.20 -4.54 -10.05
C ILE A 116 8.36 -4.23 -9.10
N ILE A 117 9.46 -4.97 -9.21
CA ILE A 117 10.61 -4.85 -8.31
C ILE A 117 11.90 -4.98 -9.10
N ASP A 118 12.87 -4.12 -8.82
CA ASP A 118 14.22 -4.26 -9.34
C ASP A 118 14.91 -5.47 -8.70
N ARG A 119 15.55 -6.28 -9.54
CA ARG A 119 16.48 -7.32 -9.06
C ARG A 119 17.55 -6.66 -8.19
N ASP A 120 17.68 -7.15 -6.97
CA ASP A 120 18.64 -6.66 -6.00
C ASP A 120 19.67 -7.74 -5.70
N SER A 121 20.93 -7.34 -5.60
CA SER A 121 22.02 -8.25 -5.23
C SER A 121 21.98 -8.66 -3.75
N SER A 122 21.27 -7.89 -2.91
CA SER A 122 20.99 -8.22 -1.50
C SER A 122 19.65 -8.95 -1.38
N PRO A 123 19.65 -10.25 -1.06
CA PRO A 123 18.45 -11.00 -0.70
C PRO A 123 17.58 -10.33 0.36
N LEU A 124 18.19 -9.69 1.37
CA LEU A 124 17.45 -8.99 2.41
C LEU A 124 16.74 -7.75 1.86
N SER A 125 17.45 -6.91 1.11
CA SER A 125 16.88 -5.72 0.44
C SER A 125 15.74 -6.12 -0.50
N PHE A 126 15.95 -7.16 -1.31
CA PHE A 126 14.92 -7.70 -2.20
C PHE A 126 13.67 -8.15 -1.42
N ALA A 127 13.83 -8.94 -0.36
CA ALA A 127 12.72 -9.41 0.45
C ALA A 127 11.96 -8.25 1.13
N LEU A 128 12.67 -7.22 1.59
CA LEU A 128 12.07 -6.01 2.16
C LEU A 128 11.25 -5.23 1.12
N LYS A 129 11.76 -5.06 -0.11
CA LYS A 129 11.00 -4.42 -1.21
C LYS A 129 9.75 -5.22 -1.54
N VAL A 130 9.85 -6.55 -1.65
CA VAL A 130 8.68 -7.41 -1.88
C VAL A 130 7.65 -7.23 -0.76
N PHE A 131 8.10 -7.23 0.49
CA PHE A 131 7.24 -7.05 1.64
C PHE A 131 6.53 -5.69 1.62
N HIS A 132 7.27 -4.61 1.38
CA HIS A 132 6.78 -3.24 1.28
C HIS A 132 5.63 -3.14 0.26
N GLU A 133 5.86 -3.58 -0.97
CA GLU A 133 4.84 -3.53 -2.02
C GLU A 133 3.64 -4.44 -1.73
N HIS A 134 3.84 -5.55 -1.01
CA HIS A 134 2.73 -6.41 -0.57
C HIS A 134 1.84 -5.75 0.48
N ILE A 135 2.38 -4.89 1.35
CA ILE A 135 1.55 -4.12 2.28
C ILE A 135 0.70 -3.11 1.53
N HIS A 136 1.26 -2.41 0.52
CA HIS A 136 0.50 -1.55 -0.39
C HIS A 136 -0.62 -2.33 -1.09
N TRP A 137 -0.32 -3.50 -1.65
CA TRP A 137 -1.32 -4.39 -2.24
C TRP A 137 -2.43 -4.82 -1.27
N GLY A 138 -2.07 -5.07 -0.01
CA GLY A 138 -3.01 -5.46 1.04
C GLY A 138 -3.88 -4.33 1.59
N SER A 139 -3.54 -3.08 1.28
CA SER A 139 -4.21 -1.88 1.80
C SER A 139 -5.62 -1.71 1.24
N TRP A 140 -6.37 -0.74 1.79
CA TRP A 140 -7.73 -0.47 1.36
C TRP A 140 -7.77 0.24 0.01
N ILE A 141 -8.27 -0.41 -1.04
CA ILE A 141 -8.25 0.12 -2.41
C ILE A 141 -9.67 0.43 -2.86
N VAL A 142 -9.91 1.64 -3.33
CA VAL A 142 -11.18 2.02 -3.95
C VAL A 142 -10.85 2.63 -5.30
N LEU A 143 -11.49 2.15 -6.36
CA LEU A 143 -11.29 2.66 -7.71
C LEU A 143 -12.29 3.77 -8.05
N GLN A 144 -12.01 4.52 -9.11
CA GLN A 144 -12.92 5.48 -9.73
C GLN A 144 -12.78 5.45 -11.24
N ARG A 145 -13.82 5.93 -11.92
CA ARG A 145 -13.72 6.34 -13.32
C ARG A 145 -13.29 7.80 -13.37
N THR A 146 -12.17 8.09 -14.03
CA THR A 146 -11.61 9.44 -14.16
C THR A 146 -12.42 10.27 -15.13
N THR A 147 -12.08 11.56 -15.24
CA THR A 147 -12.62 12.44 -16.28
C THR A 147 -12.22 12.05 -17.71
N THR A 148 -11.20 11.20 -17.86
CA THR A 148 -10.71 10.66 -19.14
C THR A 148 -11.31 9.30 -19.49
N ASP A 149 -12.29 8.82 -18.71
CA ASP A 149 -12.91 7.50 -18.86
C ASP A 149 -12.01 6.32 -18.46
N GLU A 150 -10.86 6.60 -17.86
CA GLU A 150 -9.91 5.62 -17.38
C GLU A 150 -10.29 5.14 -15.97
N THR A 151 -9.77 3.98 -15.57
CA THR A 151 -9.97 3.45 -14.23
C THR A 151 -8.73 3.67 -13.41
N GLU A 152 -8.87 4.44 -12.35
CA GLU A 152 -7.77 4.82 -11.46
C GLU A 152 -8.14 4.56 -10.01
N ALA A 153 -7.16 4.58 -9.12
CA ALA A 153 -7.43 4.64 -7.70
C ALA A 153 -8.21 5.94 -7.38
N TYR A 154 -9.25 5.82 -6.58
CA TYR A 154 -9.81 6.92 -5.77
C TYR A 154 -9.13 6.95 -4.41
N ARG A 155 -8.90 5.77 -3.84
CA ARG A 155 -8.11 5.57 -2.63
C ARG A 155 -7.21 4.36 -2.78
N ALA A 156 -5.99 4.49 -2.29
CA ALA A 156 -5.03 3.42 -2.11
C ALA A 156 -4.45 3.56 -0.70
N GLY A 157 -4.95 2.74 0.22
CA GLY A 157 -4.71 2.93 1.64
C GLY A 157 -5.32 4.24 2.16
N ILE A 158 -4.51 5.04 2.84
CA ILE A 158 -4.87 6.39 3.29
C ILE A 158 -4.77 7.43 2.17
N THR A 159 -4.01 7.13 1.10
CA THR A 159 -3.83 8.02 -0.04
C THR A 159 -5.16 8.26 -0.76
N ILE A 160 -5.39 9.51 -1.17
CA ILE A 160 -6.59 9.93 -1.92
C ILE A 160 -6.16 10.55 -3.24
N HIS A 161 -6.84 10.17 -4.32
CA HIS A 161 -6.63 10.67 -5.67
C HIS A 161 -7.81 11.52 -6.13
N LYS A 162 -7.52 12.53 -6.95
CA LYS A 162 -8.53 13.34 -7.65
C LYS A 162 -9.14 12.56 -8.82
N ARG A 163 -10.21 13.10 -9.39
CA ARG A 163 -10.85 12.54 -10.60
C ARG A 163 -10.00 12.63 -11.86
N ASP A 164 -8.96 13.45 -11.86
CA ASP A 164 -7.99 13.51 -12.96
C ASP A 164 -6.85 12.47 -12.78
N GLY A 165 -6.93 11.59 -11.78
CA GLY A 165 -5.93 10.57 -11.47
C GLY A 165 -4.78 11.06 -10.56
N SER A 166 -4.57 12.38 -10.45
CA SER A 166 -3.49 12.91 -9.63
C SER A 166 -3.70 12.66 -8.14
N VAL A 167 -2.61 12.40 -7.42
CA VAL A 167 -2.62 12.27 -5.96
C VAL A 167 -3.00 13.62 -5.32
N GLU A 168 -3.96 13.61 -4.38
CA GLU A 168 -4.38 14.81 -3.65
C GLU A 168 -3.87 14.83 -2.20
N PHE A 169 -3.88 13.68 -1.51
CA PHE A 169 -3.58 13.63 -0.08
C PHE A 169 -2.86 12.35 0.37
N PHE A 170 -2.04 12.49 1.42
CA PHE A 170 -1.50 11.45 2.31
C PHE A 170 -0.53 10.43 1.73
N GLN A 171 0.06 10.67 0.55
CA GLN A 171 1.05 9.76 -0.04
C GLN A 171 2.22 9.46 0.91
N ASP A 172 2.88 10.50 1.41
CA ASP A 172 4.00 10.35 2.36
C ASP A 172 3.57 9.63 3.66
N MET A 173 2.29 9.77 4.05
CA MET A 173 1.78 9.09 5.24
C MET A 173 1.47 7.61 4.98
N SER A 174 1.01 7.24 3.78
CA SER A 174 0.95 5.84 3.34
C SER A 174 2.35 5.22 3.45
N GLU A 175 3.34 5.85 2.82
CA GLU A 175 4.74 5.40 2.85
C GLU A 175 5.30 5.30 4.28
N ALA A 176 5.00 6.27 5.15
CA ALA A 176 5.39 6.21 6.56
C ALA A 176 4.78 5.02 7.29
N ILE A 177 3.49 4.72 7.05
CA ILE A 177 2.81 3.58 7.67
C ILE A 177 3.42 2.27 7.18
N VAL A 178 3.69 2.14 5.87
CA VAL A 178 4.38 0.96 5.31
C VAL A 178 5.80 0.86 5.86
N GLY A 179 6.53 1.97 6.00
CA GLY A 179 7.85 1.99 6.65
C GLY A 179 7.84 1.52 8.11
N LEU A 180 6.74 1.71 8.85
CA LEU A 180 6.58 1.10 10.18
C LEU A 180 6.45 -0.43 10.08
N PHE A 181 5.74 -0.95 9.08
CA PHE A 181 5.68 -2.39 8.82
C PHE A 181 7.03 -2.95 8.38
N ASP A 182 7.79 -2.24 7.55
CA ASP A 182 9.13 -2.67 7.11
C ASP A 182 10.07 -2.82 8.31
N ARG A 183 10.10 -1.83 9.21
CA ARG A 183 10.90 -1.90 10.45
C ARG A 183 10.48 -3.09 11.30
N ARG A 184 9.18 -3.32 11.43
CA ARG A 184 8.63 -4.41 12.23
C ARG A 184 9.04 -5.76 11.64
N PHE A 185 8.83 -5.95 10.34
CA PHE A 185 9.24 -7.16 9.63
C PHE A 185 10.74 -7.41 9.72
N PHE A 186 11.56 -6.37 9.57
CA PHE A 186 13.01 -6.47 9.72
C PHE A 186 13.43 -6.94 11.11
N TYR A 187 13.03 -6.23 12.17
CA TYR A 187 13.48 -6.56 13.53
C TYR A 187 12.88 -7.85 14.06
N GLU A 188 11.60 -8.12 13.80
CA GLU A 188 10.91 -9.29 14.34
C GLU A 188 11.23 -10.58 13.57
N ILE A 189 11.46 -10.48 12.26
CA ILE A 189 11.54 -11.65 11.37
C ILE A 189 12.86 -11.66 10.57
N ALA A 190 13.05 -10.72 9.64
CA ALA A 190 14.12 -10.85 8.65
C ALA A 190 15.53 -10.84 9.26
N SER A 191 15.78 -10.01 10.28
CA SER A 191 17.08 -9.98 10.98
C SER A 191 17.39 -11.24 11.78
N GLN A 192 16.38 -12.07 12.07
CA GLN A 192 16.52 -13.32 12.82
C GLN A 192 16.73 -14.53 11.89
N GLU A 193 16.44 -14.39 10.60
CA GLU A 193 16.61 -15.44 9.61
C GLU A 193 18.11 -15.66 9.29
N GLU A 194 18.57 -16.90 9.42
CA GLU A 194 19.98 -17.25 9.23
C GLU A 194 20.49 -16.84 7.83
N ARG A 195 19.64 -16.88 6.81
CA ARG A 195 19.97 -16.47 5.44
C ARG A 195 20.30 -14.97 5.30
N PHE A 196 19.79 -14.12 6.19
CA PHE A 196 20.00 -12.66 6.13
C PHE A 196 20.96 -12.16 7.19
N LYS A 197 21.33 -12.98 8.17
CA LYS A 197 22.09 -12.57 9.37
C LYS A 197 23.34 -11.74 9.10
N LYS A 198 24.10 -12.10 8.05
CA LYS A 198 25.29 -11.35 7.65
C LYS A 198 24.95 -9.96 7.08
N GLU A 199 23.97 -9.89 6.18
CA GLU A 199 23.50 -8.62 5.60
C GLU A 199 22.84 -7.74 6.65
N ALA A 200 21.97 -8.31 7.48
CA ALA A 200 21.23 -7.63 8.53
C ALA A 200 22.14 -6.93 9.56
N ALA A 201 23.35 -7.47 9.81
CA ALA A 201 24.31 -6.86 10.73
C ALA A 201 24.85 -5.50 10.25
N THR A 202 24.78 -5.23 8.95
CA THR A 202 25.25 -3.98 8.33
C THR A 202 24.14 -3.20 7.63
N PHE A 203 22.93 -3.75 7.59
CA PHE A 203 21.79 -3.16 6.88
C PHE A 203 21.19 -2.02 7.70
N SER A 204 20.99 -0.86 7.06
CA SER A 204 20.34 0.30 7.66
C SER A 204 18.84 0.26 7.36
N ILE A 205 18.08 -0.36 8.27
CA ILE A 205 16.61 -0.40 8.11
C ILE A 205 16.00 0.99 8.21
N GLU A 206 16.62 1.91 8.94
CA GLU A 206 16.19 3.29 9.08
C GLU A 206 16.24 4.03 7.75
N GLU A 207 17.31 3.84 6.95
CA GLU A 207 17.44 4.44 5.61
C GLU A 207 16.48 3.81 4.60
N PHE A 208 16.25 2.49 4.69
CA PHE A 208 15.29 1.80 3.82
C PHE A 208 13.85 2.27 4.07
N SER A 209 13.48 2.43 5.34
CA SER A 209 12.08 2.64 5.77
C SER A 209 11.67 4.11 5.83
N ARG A 210 11.97 4.89 4.78
CA ARG A 210 11.46 6.26 4.59
C ARG A 210 11.59 7.12 5.86
N PRO A 211 12.84 7.38 6.33
CA PRO A 211 13.07 7.86 7.69
C PRO A 211 12.42 9.21 7.98
N GLU A 212 12.35 10.09 6.99
CA GLU A 212 11.76 11.42 7.12
C GLU A 212 10.25 11.34 7.29
N GLU A 213 9.58 10.53 6.47
CA GLU A 213 8.14 10.28 6.49
C GLU A 213 7.72 9.60 7.80
N VAL A 214 8.45 8.55 8.22
CA VAL A 214 8.22 7.88 9.51
C VAL A 214 8.42 8.85 10.68
N ARG A 215 9.40 9.75 10.60
CA ARG A 215 9.63 10.78 11.63
C ARG A 215 8.46 11.76 11.70
N VAL A 216 7.95 12.24 10.57
CA VAL A 216 6.77 13.12 10.52
C VAL A 216 5.56 12.43 11.12
N LEU A 217 5.29 11.17 10.75
CA LEU A 217 4.19 10.38 11.32
C LEU A 217 4.32 10.26 12.86
N ARG A 218 5.52 9.98 13.37
CA ARG A 218 5.77 9.90 14.82
C ARG A 218 5.52 11.23 15.53
N GLN A 219 5.97 12.35 14.96
CA GLN A 219 5.71 13.68 15.51
C GLN A 219 4.21 13.98 15.59
N VAL A 220 3.45 13.61 14.56
CA VAL A 220 1.99 13.75 14.54
C VAL A 220 1.33 12.91 15.63
N ILE A 221 1.75 11.64 15.77
CA ILE A 221 1.24 10.73 16.80
C ILE A 221 1.55 11.28 18.19
N ASP A 222 2.77 11.76 18.43
CA ASP A 222 3.20 12.33 19.70
C ASP A 222 2.39 13.56 20.08
N GLU A 223 2.17 14.46 19.13
CA GLU A 223 1.41 15.67 19.36
C GLU A 223 -0.07 15.39 19.60
N LEU A 224 -0.66 14.45 18.85
CA LEU A 224 -2.03 13.99 19.08
C LEU A 224 -2.17 13.37 20.47
N ALA A 225 -1.23 12.52 20.90
CA ALA A 225 -1.24 11.91 22.23
C ALA A 225 -1.09 12.96 23.34
N ARG A 226 -0.18 13.93 23.16
CA ARG A 226 0.05 15.02 24.11
C ARG A 226 -1.19 15.87 24.34
N ARG A 227 -1.96 16.16 23.28
CA ARG A 227 -3.19 16.97 23.36
C ARG A 227 -4.43 16.16 23.76
N ASN A 228 -4.37 14.83 23.67
CA ASN A 228 -5.45 13.93 24.03
C ASN A 228 -4.96 12.92 25.08
N PRO A 229 -4.77 13.32 26.35
CA PRO A 229 -4.08 12.50 27.37
C PRO A 229 -4.77 11.18 27.72
N MET A 230 -5.99 10.96 27.25
CA MET A 230 -6.72 9.69 27.39
C MET A 230 -6.35 8.67 26.29
N LEU A 231 -5.63 9.10 25.25
CA LEU A 231 -5.20 8.28 24.13
C LEU A 231 -3.70 8.04 24.21
N THR A 232 -3.28 6.78 24.06
CA THR A 232 -1.86 6.42 24.00
C THR A 232 -1.33 6.59 22.58
N GLN A 233 -0.01 6.79 22.42
CA GLN A 233 0.63 6.76 21.10
C GLN A 233 0.28 5.49 20.32
N GLY A 234 0.34 4.32 20.97
CA GLY A 234 0.00 3.05 20.32
C GLY A 234 -1.44 2.98 19.80
N TYR A 235 -2.41 3.54 20.52
CA TYR A 235 -3.79 3.62 20.04
C TYR A 235 -3.91 4.56 18.81
N ILE A 236 -3.17 5.66 18.79
CA ILE A 236 -3.19 6.60 17.67
C ILE A 236 -2.48 6.01 16.46
N THR A 237 -1.33 5.33 16.64
CA THR A 237 -0.67 4.53 15.59
C THR A 237 -1.63 3.52 14.98
N GLU A 238 -2.38 2.80 15.81
CA GLU A 238 -3.41 1.84 15.37
C GLU A 238 -4.51 2.51 14.53
N MET A 239 -4.89 3.76 14.84
CA MET A 239 -5.84 4.52 14.02
C MET A 239 -5.29 4.82 12.63
N PHE A 240 -4.00 5.19 12.50
CA PHE A 240 -3.35 5.36 11.21
C PHE A 240 -3.30 4.05 10.42
N ILE A 241 -2.87 2.96 11.05
CA ILE A 241 -2.82 1.65 10.40
C ILE A 241 -4.21 1.20 9.95
N ARG A 242 -5.27 1.42 10.73
CA ARG A 242 -6.65 1.12 10.31
C ARG A 242 -7.16 2.05 9.20
N ALA A 243 -6.69 3.29 9.15
CA ALA A 243 -7.00 4.20 8.06
C ALA A 243 -6.40 3.71 6.72
N GLU A 244 -5.16 3.20 6.79
CA GLU A 244 -4.45 2.56 5.68
C GLU A 244 -5.13 1.26 5.25
N LEU A 245 -5.22 0.30 6.18
CA LEU A 245 -5.59 -1.06 5.84
C LEU A 245 -7.10 -1.26 5.68
N LYS A 246 -7.94 -0.50 6.42
CA LYS A 246 -9.41 -0.70 6.45
C LYS A 246 -10.20 0.51 5.95
N GLY A 247 -9.53 1.57 5.51
CA GLY A 247 -10.19 2.77 5.02
C GLY A 247 -10.86 3.63 6.12
N TYR A 248 -10.54 3.43 7.41
CA TYR A 248 -11.16 4.11 8.57
C TYR A 248 -10.74 5.57 8.76
N LEU A 249 -10.61 6.30 7.66
CA LEU A 249 -10.08 7.66 7.61
C LEU A 249 -10.90 8.68 8.40
N LEU A 250 -12.23 8.50 8.46
CA LEU A 250 -13.12 9.45 9.12
C LEU A 250 -12.87 9.57 10.62
N ASN A 251 -12.50 8.47 11.29
CA ASN A 251 -12.22 8.49 12.73
C ASN A 251 -10.93 9.27 13.02
N LEU A 252 -9.90 9.05 12.18
CA LEU A 252 -8.65 9.80 12.24
C LEU A 252 -8.88 11.29 11.95
N ALA A 253 -9.64 11.61 10.90
CA ALA A 253 -9.97 12.99 10.55
C ALA A 253 -10.70 13.73 11.68
N ARG A 254 -11.65 13.07 12.36
CA ARG A 254 -12.37 13.64 13.50
C ARG A 254 -11.45 13.92 14.67
N LEU A 255 -10.56 12.98 15.02
CA LEU A 255 -9.57 13.19 16.08
C LEU A 255 -8.68 14.40 15.75
N PHE A 256 -8.21 14.48 14.51
CA PHE A 256 -7.33 15.54 14.05
C PHE A 256 -8.02 16.91 14.09
N ASP A 257 -9.23 17.01 13.55
CA ASP A 257 -10.01 18.25 13.52
C ASP A 257 -10.45 18.70 14.93
N GLN A 258 -10.73 17.75 15.84
CA GLN A 258 -10.99 18.07 17.25
C GLN A 258 -9.75 18.59 17.97
N THR A 259 -8.56 18.11 17.60
CA THR A 259 -7.30 18.43 18.27
C THR A 259 -6.67 19.73 17.76
N PHE A 260 -6.70 19.94 16.44
CA PHE A 260 -5.99 21.05 15.78
C PHE A 260 -6.94 22.09 15.17
N GLY A 261 -8.23 21.80 15.11
CA GLY A 261 -9.25 22.65 14.49
C GLY A 261 -9.73 22.10 13.14
N LYS A 262 -10.94 22.52 12.75
CA LYS A 262 -11.61 22.04 11.54
C LYS A 262 -10.78 22.29 10.29
N GLY A 263 -10.61 21.25 9.45
CA GLY A 263 -9.92 21.34 8.17
C GLY A 263 -8.41 21.08 8.23
N ARG A 264 -7.83 21.01 9.43
CA ARG A 264 -6.39 20.74 9.61
C ARG A 264 -6.00 19.36 9.11
N PHE A 265 -6.90 18.38 9.17
CA PHE A 265 -6.61 17.06 8.61
C PHE A 265 -6.34 17.12 7.10
N ARG A 266 -7.06 17.99 6.39
CA ARG A 266 -6.88 18.17 4.93
C ARG A 266 -5.57 18.85 4.61
N GLU A 267 -5.20 19.89 5.37
CA GLU A 267 -3.89 20.55 5.23
C GLU A 267 -2.74 19.56 5.47
N PHE A 268 -2.90 18.70 6.49
CA PHE A 268 -1.92 17.66 6.80
C PHE A 268 -1.76 16.66 5.65
N GLY A 269 -2.87 16.23 5.04
CA GLY A 269 -2.80 15.35 3.88
C GLY A 269 -2.05 15.94 2.68
N LYS A 270 -1.99 17.26 2.54
CA LYS A 270 -1.24 17.90 1.44
C LYS A 270 0.23 18.18 1.78
N GLY A 271 0.68 17.88 2.99
CA GLY A 271 1.97 18.34 3.50
C GLY A 271 2.02 19.84 3.81
N GLU A 272 0.86 20.52 3.92
CA GLU A 272 0.76 21.95 4.24
C GLU A 272 0.69 22.23 5.76
N PHE A 273 0.65 21.17 6.58
CA PHE A 273 0.50 21.26 8.03
C PHE A 273 1.85 21.16 8.75
N SER A 274 2.15 22.16 9.58
CA SER A 274 3.28 22.14 10.50
C SER A 274 2.79 21.97 11.94
N ILE A 275 3.42 21.06 12.69
CA ILE A 275 3.21 20.85 14.13
C ILE A 275 4.00 21.88 14.94
#